data_AF-A0AAD4DYS5-F1
#
_entry.id   AF-A0AAD4DYS5-F1
#
_cell.length_a   1.000
_cell.length_b   1.000
_cell.length_c   1.000
_cell.angle_alpha   90.00
_cell.angle_beta   90.00
_cell.angle_gamma   90.00
#
_symmetry.space_group_name_H-M   'P 1'
#
loop_
_entity.id
_entity.type
_entity.pdbx_description
1 polymer ?
#
loop_
_entity_poly.entity_id
_entity_poly.type
_entity_poly.pdbx_seq_one_letter_code
_entity_poly.pdbx_strand_id
1 'polypeptide(L)' 'RNVVIFGETGAGKSSVINLLAGQAIAHISPDSHRCTLHWTEYQITFEDGSRYKVFDTVGLEE' A
#
# COMPACT_ATOMS: atom_id res chain seq x y z
N ARG A 1 14.17 -4.66 3.73
CA ARG A 1 14.15 -3.57 2.71
C ARG A 1 12.83 -2.84 2.85
N ASN A 2 12.79 -1.51 2.71
CA ASN A 2 11.60 -0.69 2.95
C ASN A 2 11.20 0.02 1.65
N VAL A 3 9.92 0.00 1.31
CA VAL A 3 9.34 0.67 0.13
C VAL A 3 8.14 1.48 0.58
N VAL A 4 8.11 2.77 0.28
CA VAL A 4 6.96 3.63 0.57
C VAL A 4 6.21 3.92 -0.71
N ILE A 5 4.90 3.70 -0.71
CA ILE A 5 4.01 4.00 -1.83
C ILE A 5 3.18 5.22 -1.43
N PHE A 6 3.36 6.32 -2.14
CA PHE A 6 2.66 7.59 -1.92
C PHE A 6 2.13 8.14 -3.25
N GLY A 7 1.18 9.08 -3.17
CA GLY A 7 0.49 9.64 -4.34
C GLY A 7 -0.95 10.02 -4.01
N GLU A 8 -1.64 10.62 -4.97
CA GLU A 8 -3.01 11.12 -4.82
C GLU A 8 -4.00 10.04 -4.35
N THR A 9 -5.08 10.48 -3.72
CA THR A 9 -6.25 9.64 -3.46
C THR A 9 -6.75 9.02 -4.76
N GLY A 10 -7.06 7.72 -4.74
CA GLY A 10 -7.53 7.00 -5.94
C GLY A 10 -6.44 6.59 -6.94
N ALA A 11 -5.17 6.96 -6.74
CA ALA A 11 -4.07 6.60 -7.64
C ALA A 11 -3.71 5.09 -7.70
N GLY A 12 -4.41 4.24 -6.92
CA GLY A 12 -4.23 2.78 -6.96
C GLY A 12 -3.09 2.22 -6.09
N LYS A 13 -2.60 2.97 -5.11
CA LYS A 13 -1.49 2.57 -4.21
C LYS A 13 -1.71 1.20 -3.56
N SER A 14 -2.85 1.01 -2.88
CA SER A 14 -3.21 -0.25 -2.23
C SER A 14 -3.41 -1.39 -3.23
N SER A 15 -3.85 -1.09 -4.46
CA SER A 15 -3.96 -2.08 -5.54
C SER A 15 -2.60 -2.60 -5.98
N VAL A 16 -1.57 -1.73 -6.05
CA VAL A 16 -0.18 -2.15 -6.33
C VAL A 16 0.34 -3.08 -5.24
N ILE A 17 -0.03 -2.86 -3.98
CA ILE A 17 0.38 -3.76 -2.88
C ILE A 17 -0.23 -5.15 -3.07
N ASN A 18 -1.51 -5.23 -3.41
CA ASN A 18 -2.17 -6.50 -3.71
C ASN A 18 -1.52 -7.22 -4.90
N LEU A 19 -1.12 -6.47 -5.93
CA LEU A 19 -0.37 -7.00 -7.06
C LEU A 19 0.99 -7.56 -6.64
N LEU A 20 1.76 -6.83 -5.83
CA LEU A 20 3.06 -7.27 -5.32
C LEU A 20 2.93 -8.49 -4.41
N ALA A 21 1.85 -8.58 -3.62
CA ALA A 21 1.60 -9.68 -2.70
C ALA A 21 1.03 -10.94 -3.39
N GLY A 22 0.59 -10.83 -4.65
CA GLY A 22 -0.10 -11.90 -5.37
C GLY A 22 -1.47 -12.28 -4.78
N GLN A 23 -1.99 -11.49 -3.83
CA GLN A 23 -3.25 -11.75 -3.13
C GLN A 23 -3.80 -10.44 -2.53
N ALA A 24 -5.10 -10.43 -2.21
CA ALA A 24 -5.76 -9.27 -1.63
C ALA A 24 -5.46 -9.15 -0.12
N ILE A 25 -4.42 -8.38 0.23
CA ILE A 25 -4.04 -8.08 1.63
C ILE A 25 -4.29 -6.63 2.02
N ALA A 26 -4.20 -5.71 1.06
CA ALA A 26 -4.44 -4.28 1.25
C ALA A 26 -5.90 -3.96 0.95
N HIS A 27 -6.52 -3.23 1.87
CA HIS A 27 -7.88 -2.77 1.71
C HIS A 27 -7.96 -1.74 0.57
N ILE A 28 -8.85 -1.97 -0.38
CA ILE A 28 -9.16 -1.04 -1.48
C ILE A 28 -10.56 -0.49 -1.25
N SER A 29 -10.69 0.82 -1.03
CA SER A 29 -11.98 1.51 -1.07
C SER A 29 -11.93 2.66 -2.07
N PRO A 30 -13.00 2.88 -2.86
CA PRO A 30 -13.13 4.07 -3.68
C PRO A 30 -13.27 5.33 -2.82
N ASP A 31 -13.84 5.19 -1.62
CA ASP A 31 -13.96 6.26 -0.64
C ASP A 31 -12.81 6.20 0.38
N SER A 32 -11.87 7.13 0.30
CA SER A 32 -10.88 7.34 1.36
C SER A 32 -11.50 8.28 2.41
N HIS A 33 -12.26 7.73 3.35
CA HIS A 33 -12.71 8.53 4.48
C HIS A 33 -11.53 8.99 5.33
N ARG A 34 -11.53 10.29 5.62
CA ARG A 34 -10.42 11.10 6.13
C ARG A 34 -10.03 10.73 7.57
N CYS A 35 -8.77 11.05 7.89
CA CYS A 35 -8.15 11.13 9.21
C CYS A 35 -7.69 9.81 9.85
N THR A 36 -6.60 9.25 9.31
CA THR A 36 -5.50 8.75 10.14
C THR A 36 -4.20 8.98 9.38
N LEU A 37 -3.25 9.77 9.93
CA LEU A 37 -1.91 9.98 9.37
C LEU A 37 -1.03 8.70 9.36
N HIS A 38 -1.62 7.53 9.56
CA HIS A 38 -0.91 6.29 9.74
C HIS A 38 -0.80 5.54 8.42
N TRP A 39 0.43 5.36 7.98
CA TRP A 39 0.79 4.38 6.97
C TRP A 39 0.41 2.97 7.44
N THR A 40 0.14 2.06 6.50
CA THR A 40 -0.03 0.63 6.78
C THR A 40 1.17 -0.14 6.26
N GLU A 41 1.84 -0.93 7.12
CA GLU A 41 2.93 -1.82 6.72
C GLU A 41 2.37 -3.16 6.23
N TYR A 42 2.85 -3.60 5.08
CA TYR A 42 2.63 -4.94 4.52
C TYR A 42 3.96 -5.64 4.35
N GLN A 43 4.06 -6.87 4.83
CA GLN A 43 5.24 -7.71 4.60
C GLN A 43 5.01 -8.60 3.39
N ILE A 44 5.83 -8.39 2.37
CA ILE A 44 5.77 -9.14 1.11
C ILE A 44 7.03 -9.99 0.99
N THR A 45 6.83 -11.29 0.78
CA THR A 45 7.88 -12.25 0.48
C THR A 45 7.73 -12.68 -0.97
N PHE A 46 8.76 -12.47 -1.79
CA PHE A 46 8.78 -12.90 -3.18
C PHE A 46 9.28 -14.35 -3.31
N GLU A 47 9.09 -14.95 -4.49
CA GLU A 47 9.49 -16.33 -4.79
C GLU A 47 10.99 -16.59 -4.58
N ASP A 48 11.83 -15.56 -4.77
CA ASP A 48 13.27 -15.61 -4.53
C ASP A 48 13.65 -15.56 -3.03
N GLY A 49 12.66 -15.54 -2.13
CA GLY A 49 12.83 -15.45 -0.68
C GLY A 49 13.12 -14.05 -0.16
N SER A 50 13.20 -13.04 -1.02
CA SER A 50 13.42 -11.66 -0.60
C SER A 50 12.20 -11.10 0.14
N ARG A 51 12.47 -10.31 1.20
CA ARG A 51 11.44 -9.75 2.08
C ARG A 51 11.46 -8.22 2.07
N TYR A 52 10.28 -7.65 1.84
CA TYR A 52 10.04 -6.21 1.77
C TYR A 52 8.97 -5.80 2.76
N LYS A 53 9.20 -4.67 3.43
CA LYS A 53 8.19 -3.91 4.16
C LYS A 53 7.69 -2.83 3.22
N VAL A 54 6.44 -2.93 2.80
CA VAL A 54 5.79 -1.98 1.90
C VAL A 54 4.82 -1.13 2.71
N PHE A 55 4.96 0.19 2.63
CA PHE A 55 4.21 1.16 3.40
C PHE A 55 3.21 1.87 2.49
N ASP A 56 1.93 1.59 2.69
CA ASP A 56 0.83 2.30 2.03
C ASP A 56 0.52 3.57 2.79
N THR A 57 0.50 4.72 2.12
CA THR A 57 0.16 6.00 2.75
C THR A 57 -1.24 6.45 2.39
N VAL A 58 -1.80 7.33 3.22
CA VAL A 58 -2.96 8.13 2.81
C VAL A 58 -2.70 8.85 1.49
N GLY A 59 -3.76 9.06 0.72
CA GLY A 59 -3.69 9.87 -0.49
C GLY A 59 -3.31 11.31 -0.16
N LEU A 60 -2.44 11.89 -0.98
CA LEU A 60 -2.20 13.33 -0.96
C LEU A 60 -3.41 14.02 -1.59
N GLU A 61 -3.86 15.12 -0.98
CA GLU A 61 -4.75 16.12 -1.58
C GLU A 61 -3.95 17.42 -1.67
N GLU A 62 -4.20 18.23 -2.70
CA GLU A 62 -3.67 19.61 -2.77
C GLU A 62 -4.36 20.52 -1.74
#